data_AF-A0A535W881-F1
#
_entry.id   AF-A0A535W881-F1
#
_cell.length_a   1.000
_cell.length_b   1.000
_cell.length_c   1.000
_cell.angle_alpha   90.00
_cell.angle_beta   90.00
_cell.angle_gamma   90.00
#
_symmetry.space_group_name_H-M   'P 1'
#
loop_
_entity.id
_entity.type
_entity.pdbx_description
1 polymer ?
#
loop_
_entity_poly.entity_id
_entity_poly.type
_entity_poly.pdbx_seq_one_letter_code
_entity_poly.pdbx_strand_id
1 'polypeptide(L)'
;MTHHREHFERVYALTETVAPASLLRESEEAEADRFLISKEVSFCGLSRLSRTSDAFHGRGEPDRAAKKMLGAMLTNGDLIEVQVEGWKMVHYALGSDAEVLRDVSAGRVPKAWTPRDSTTTQEVVFLAPLDHVSARGRAKAVFGFDYVWEVYKPEHQRRFGYYTLPMVWGDRLVARFDSKLDRTTNTFVILGLWLEDEALGTDEAFAEALAGGLARFVRFLGASKLDATAIGEPLLRRCACSSQGATEGEA
;
A
#
# COMPACT_ATOMS: atom_id res chain seq x y z
N MET A 1 -21.64 -15.09 4.27
CA MET A 1 -20.77 -13.93 3.95
C MET A 1 -21.24 -12.69 4.70
N THR A 2 -20.39 -11.67 4.88
CA THR A 2 -20.86 -10.36 5.39
C THR A 2 -21.76 -9.71 4.35
N HIS A 3 -23.02 -9.46 4.71
CA HIS A 3 -23.98 -8.78 3.83
C HIS A 3 -23.86 -7.27 3.96
N HIS A 4 -23.90 -6.76 5.19
CA HIS A 4 -23.76 -5.34 5.49
C HIS A 4 -23.34 -5.14 6.95
N ARG A 5 -23.27 -3.89 7.39
CA ARG A 5 -23.01 -3.52 8.78
C ARG A 5 -24.11 -2.60 9.28
N GLU A 6 -24.54 -2.83 10.51
CA GLU A 6 -25.39 -1.93 11.27
C GLU A 6 -24.53 -1.33 12.38
N HIS A 7 -24.20 -0.04 12.27
CA HIS A 7 -23.17 0.59 13.10
C HIS A 7 -21.86 -0.22 13.12
N PHE A 8 -21.50 -0.81 14.26
CA PHE A 8 -20.29 -1.62 14.43
C PHE A 8 -20.54 -3.12 14.23
N GLU A 9 -21.80 -3.55 14.18
CA GLU A 9 -22.19 -4.94 14.07
C GLU A 9 -22.13 -5.43 12.62
N ARG A 10 -21.76 -6.70 12.43
CA ARG A 10 -21.72 -7.33 11.11
C ARG A 10 -22.95 -8.20 10.96
N VAL A 11 -23.73 -7.95 9.91
CA VAL A 11 -24.86 -8.79 9.54
C VAL A 11 -24.41 -9.79 8.47
N TYR A 12 -24.71 -11.07 8.69
CA TYR A 12 -24.32 -12.16 7.82
C TYR A 12 -25.53 -12.74 7.08
N ALA A 13 -25.32 -13.14 5.83
CA ALA A 13 -26.29 -13.87 5.04
C ALA A 13 -25.63 -15.06 4.33
N LEU A 14 -26.45 -15.94 3.77
CA LEU A 14 -25.96 -17.02 2.91
C LEU A 14 -25.20 -16.44 1.70
N THR A 15 -24.26 -17.21 1.17
CA THR A 15 -23.35 -16.76 0.10
C THR A 15 -24.15 -16.37 -1.15
N GLU A 16 -25.15 -17.17 -1.51
CA GLU A 16 -26.08 -16.96 -2.61
C GLU A 16 -27.00 -15.75 -2.46
N THR A 17 -27.15 -15.22 -1.26
CA THR A 17 -27.87 -13.96 -1.01
C THR A 17 -27.00 -12.75 -1.33
N VAL A 18 -25.67 -12.88 -1.24
CA VAL A 18 -24.72 -11.77 -1.37
C VAL A 18 -24.00 -11.77 -2.71
N ALA A 19 -23.54 -12.94 -3.16
CA ALA A 19 -22.73 -13.08 -4.37
C ALA A 19 -23.61 -13.45 -5.59
N PRO A 20 -23.33 -12.87 -6.78
CA PRO A 20 -23.98 -13.29 -8.02
C PRO A 20 -23.83 -14.79 -8.28
N ALA A 21 -24.90 -15.46 -8.74
CA ALA A 21 -24.91 -16.90 -9.00
C ALA A 21 -23.79 -17.36 -9.96
N SER A 22 -23.37 -16.49 -10.89
CA SER A 22 -22.27 -16.77 -11.81
C SER A 22 -20.91 -16.94 -11.13
N LEU A 23 -20.74 -16.47 -9.90
CA LEU A 23 -19.53 -16.64 -9.09
C LEU A 23 -19.58 -17.87 -8.17
N LEU A 24 -20.75 -18.51 -8.05
CA LEU A 24 -20.99 -19.64 -7.15
C LEU A 24 -20.82 -20.95 -7.88
N ARG A 25 -19.58 -21.24 -8.27
CA ARG A 25 -19.20 -22.53 -8.84
C ARG A 25 -18.03 -23.13 -8.08
N GLU A 26 -18.00 -24.45 -8.05
CA GLU A 26 -16.80 -25.17 -7.66
C GLU A 26 -15.84 -25.21 -8.86
N SER A 27 -14.55 -25.16 -8.57
CA SER A 27 -13.48 -25.36 -9.54
C SER A 27 -12.81 -26.70 -9.27
N GLU A 28 -12.24 -27.31 -10.31
CA GLU A 28 -11.32 -28.41 -10.10
C GLU A 28 -10.08 -27.95 -9.32
N GLU A 29 -9.45 -28.85 -8.57
CA GLU A 29 -8.29 -28.52 -7.75
C GLU A 29 -7.15 -27.93 -8.59
N ALA A 30 -6.89 -28.49 -9.77
CA ALA A 30 -5.85 -27.99 -10.65
C ALA A 30 -6.15 -26.58 -11.21
N GLU A 31 -7.42 -26.26 -11.44
CA GLU A 31 -7.85 -24.92 -11.84
C GLU A 31 -7.65 -23.92 -10.69
N ALA A 32 -8.05 -24.32 -9.47
CA ALA A 32 -7.91 -23.51 -8.27
C ALA A 32 -6.43 -23.20 -7.97
N ASP A 33 -5.56 -24.20 -8.02
CA ASP A 33 -4.14 -24.04 -7.74
C ASP A 33 -3.47 -23.12 -8.75
N ARG A 34 -3.75 -23.31 -10.05
CA ARG A 34 -3.25 -22.41 -11.10
C ARG A 34 -3.71 -20.99 -10.87
N PHE A 35 -4.99 -20.80 -10.53
CA PHE A 35 -5.53 -19.48 -10.25
C PHE A 35 -4.86 -18.83 -9.03
N LEU A 36 -4.70 -19.56 -7.92
CA LEU A 36 -4.10 -19.04 -6.69
C LEU A 36 -2.62 -18.68 -6.89
N ILE A 37 -1.85 -19.51 -7.60
CA ILE A 37 -0.45 -19.21 -7.95
C ILE A 37 -0.37 -17.93 -8.78
N SER A 38 -1.15 -17.84 -9.86
CA SER A 38 -1.17 -16.64 -10.72
C SER A 38 -1.62 -15.41 -9.95
N LYS A 39 -2.62 -15.54 -9.07
CA LYS A 39 -3.13 -14.44 -8.26
C LYS A 39 -2.09 -13.91 -7.30
N GLU A 40 -1.36 -14.79 -6.61
CA GLU A 40 -0.29 -14.40 -5.68
C GLU A 40 0.85 -13.70 -6.43
N VAL A 41 1.33 -14.29 -7.54
CA VAL A 41 2.41 -13.70 -8.35
C VAL A 41 2.00 -12.34 -8.89
N SER A 42 0.79 -12.23 -9.45
CA SER A 42 0.22 -10.97 -9.95
C SER A 42 0.11 -9.92 -8.86
N PHE A 43 -0.36 -10.30 -7.67
CA PHE A 43 -0.56 -9.37 -6.56
C PHE A 43 0.77 -8.83 -6.01
N CYS A 44 1.80 -9.68 -5.89
CA CYS A 44 3.12 -9.25 -5.43
C CYS A 44 3.97 -8.57 -6.51
N GLY A 45 3.68 -8.82 -7.79
CA GLY A 45 4.48 -8.46 -8.96
C GLY A 45 5.75 -9.28 -9.10
N LEU A 46 6.60 -9.26 -8.06
CA LEU A 46 7.78 -10.11 -7.91
C LEU A 46 7.63 -10.97 -6.67
N SER A 47 7.28 -12.24 -6.86
CA SER A 47 6.98 -13.16 -5.76
C SER A 47 8.10 -14.16 -5.52
N ARG A 48 8.25 -14.60 -4.25
CA ARG A 48 9.06 -15.76 -3.89
C ARG A 48 8.14 -16.94 -3.62
N LEU A 49 8.17 -17.91 -4.53
CA LEU A 49 7.32 -19.10 -4.41
C LEU A 49 7.71 -20.05 -3.27
N SER A 50 8.78 -19.75 -2.52
CA SER A 50 9.13 -20.47 -1.29
C SER A 50 8.31 -20.03 -0.06
N ARG A 51 7.59 -18.88 -0.12
CA ARG A 51 6.67 -18.41 0.94
C ARG A 51 5.24 -18.95 0.76
N THR A 52 5.06 -19.93 -0.11
CA THR A 52 3.74 -20.33 -0.61
C THR A 52 2.82 -21.03 0.41
N SER A 53 3.26 -21.33 1.63
CA SER A 53 2.30 -21.66 2.70
C SER A 53 1.28 -20.52 2.91
N ASP A 54 1.71 -19.25 2.71
CA ASP A 54 0.82 -18.08 2.73
C ASP A 54 0.02 -17.93 1.42
N ALA A 55 0.64 -18.21 0.26
CA ALA A 55 -0.02 -18.12 -1.05
C ALA A 55 -1.17 -19.14 -1.20
N PHE A 56 -0.99 -20.33 -0.62
CA PHE A 56 -2.03 -21.35 -0.56
C PHE A 56 -2.99 -21.15 0.63
N HIS A 57 -2.99 -19.97 1.27
CA HIS A 57 -3.96 -19.59 2.30
C HIS A 57 -4.10 -20.62 3.44
N GLY A 58 -2.99 -21.22 3.87
CA GLY A 58 -3.00 -22.25 4.92
C GLY A 58 -3.39 -23.66 4.46
N ARG A 59 -3.45 -23.95 3.15
CA ARG A 59 -3.61 -25.32 2.61
C ARG A 59 -2.37 -26.22 2.75
N GLY A 60 -1.33 -25.78 3.46
CA GLY A 60 -0.10 -26.55 3.69
C GLY A 60 0.95 -26.39 2.60
N GLU A 61 2.06 -27.16 2.69
CA GLU A 61 3.09 -27.19 1.64
C GLU A 61 2.48 -27.57 0.29
N PRO A 62 2.98 -27.02 -0.84
CA PRO A 62 2.56 -27.49 -2.15
C PRO A 62 2.86 -28.99 -2.27
N ASP A 63 1.82 -29.76 -2.54
CA ASP A 63 1.94 -31.16 -2.86
C ASP A 63 2.80 -31.36 -4.12
N ARG A 64 3.11 -32.61 -4.47
CA ARG A 64 3.89 -32.91 -5.68
C ARG A 64 3.23 -32.34 -6.95
N ALA A 65 1.90 -32.22 -6.97
CA ALA A 65 1.15 -31.69 -8.10
C ALA A 65 1.37 -30.19 -8.29
N ALA A 66 1.34 -29.39 -7.22
CA ALA A 66 1.61 -27.95 -7.27
C ALA A 66 3.03 -27.63 -7.74
N LYS A 67 4.04 -28.40 -7.31
CA LYS A 67 5.42 -28.27 -7.84
C LYS A 67 5.50 -28.59 -9.34
N LYS A 68 4.82 -29.65 -9.78
CA LYS A 68 4.73 -30.02 -11.20
C LYS A 68 4.01 -28.93 -12.01
N MET A 69 2.94 -28.36 -11.46
CA MET A 69 2.18 -27.27 -12.08
C MET A 69 3.03 -26.02 -12.22
N LEU A 70 3.78 -25.63 -11.20
CA LEU A 70 4.71 -24.51 -11.28
C LEU A 70 5.75 -24.72 -12.39
N GLY A 71 6.36 -25.90 -12.47
CA GLY A 71 7.28 -26.24 -13.55
C GLY A 71 6.64 -26.16 -14.94
N ALA A 72 5.39 -26.61 -15.07
CA ALA A 72 4.64 -26.48 -16.32
C ALA A 72 4.32 -25.02 -16.66
N MET A 73 3.93 -24.19 -15.69
CA MET A 73 3.67 -22.76 -15.88
C MET A 73 4.92 -22.01 -16.33
N LEU A 74 6.10 -22.35 -15.79
CA LEU A 74 7.39 -21.81 -16.24
C LEU A 74 7.72 -22.25 -17.68
N THR A 75 7.54 -23.54 -17.96
CA THR A 75 7.83 -24.10 -19.31
C THR A 75 6.92 -23.48 -20.37
N ASN A 76 5.65 -23.23 -20.03
CA ASN A 76 4.67 -22.63 -20.94
C ASN A 76 4.81 -21.11 -21.07
N GLY A 77 5.65 -20.47 -20.25
CA GLY A 77 5.77 -19.01 -20.21
C GLY A 77 4.61 -18.31 -19.52
N ASP A 78 3.77 -19.03 -18.75
CA ASP A 78 2.75 -18.41 -17.88
C ASP A 78 3.42 -17.62 -16.75
N LEU A 79 4.58 -18.11 -16.30
CA LEU A 79 5.46 -17.47 -15.32
C LEU A 79 6.86 -17.34 -15.90
N ILE A 80 7.59 -16.33 -15.43
CA ILE A 80 8.99 -16.13 -15.75
C ILE A 80 9.83 -15.99 -14.48
N GLU A 81 11.07 -16.42 -14.57
CA GLU A 81 12.07 -16.17 -13.53
C GLU A 81 12.66 -14.76 -13.69
N VAL A 82 12.82 -14.07 -12.57
CA VAL A 82 13.36 -12.71 -12.50
C VAL A 82 14.44 -12.67 -11.43
N GLN A 83 15.67 -12.38 -11.87
CA GLN A 83 16.79 -12.15 -10.97
C GLN A 83 16.97 -10.64 -10.77
N VAL A 84 16.65 -10.16 -9.57
CA VAL A 84 16.85 -8.76 -9.20
C VAL A 84 18.31 -8.55 -8.77
N GLU A 85 18.93 -7.47 -9.25
CA GLU A 85 20.29 -7.11 -8.87
C GLU A 85 20.40 -6.92 -7.34
N GLY A 86 21.47 -7.46 -6.74
CA GLY A 86 21.70 -7.39 -5.29
C GLY A 86 20.85 -8.33 -4.45
N TRP A 87 19.85 -9.00 -5.01
CA TRP A 87 19.01 -9.96 -4.30
C TRP A 87 19.53 -11.39 -4.51
N LYS A 88 19.67 -12.16 -3.43
CA LYS A 88 20.23 -13.53 -3.52
C LYS A 88 19.29 -14.54 -4.15
N MET A 89 17.98 -14.31 -4.07
CA MET A 89 16.96 -15.27 -4.47
C MET A 89 16.31 -14.87 -5.79
N VAL A 90 16.05 -15.86 -6.65
CA VAL A 90 15.20 -15.70 -7.84
C VAL A 90 13.76 -15.42 -7.42
N HIS A 91 13.12 -14.51 -8.15
CA HIS A 91 11.72 -14.17 -8.01
C HIS A 91 10.95 -14.62 -9.25
N TYR A 92 9.63 -14.62 -9.15
CA TYR A 92 8.74 -15.00 -10.23
C TYR A 92 7.78 -13.86 -10.53
N ALA A 93 7.51 -13.65 -11.81
CA ALA A 93 6.50 -12.73 -12.33
C ALA A 93 5.59 -13.48 -13.31
N LEU A 94 4.44 -12.89 -13.65
CA LEU A 94 3.65 -13.39 -14.76
C LEU A 94 4.44 -13.22 -16.07
N GLY A 95 4.35 -14.20 -16.96
CA GLY A 95 4.96 -14.07 -18.28
C GLY A 95 4.39 -12.90 -19.08
N SER A 96 3.12 -12.54 -18.85
CA SER A 96 2.49 -11.35 -19.41
C SER A 96 3.17 -10.04 -18.98
N ASP A 97 3.88 -10.02 -17.85
CA ASP A 97 4.54 -8.83 -17.32
C ASP A 97 5.97 -8.67 -17.85
N ALA A 98 6.47 -9.62 -18.66
CA ALA A 98 7.83 -9.60 -19.19
C ALA A 98 8.17 -8.31 -19.95
N GLU A 99 7.25 -7.79 -20.75
CA GLU A 99 7.45 -6.54 -21.50
C GLU A 99 7.52 -5.33 -20.56
N VAL A 100 6.58 -5.24 -19.62
CA VAL A 100 6.56 -4.17 -18.60
C VAL A 100 7.84 -4.18 -17.78
N LEU A 101 8.34 -5.34 -17.36
CA LEU A 101 9.58 -5.45 -16.61
C LEU A 101 10.79 -5.01 -17.44
N ARG A 102 10.85 -5.36 -18.73
CA ARG A 102 11.91 -4.88 -19.63
C ARG A 102 11.87 -3.37 -19.84
N ASP A 103 10.68 -2.79 -19.94
CA ASP A 103 10.52 -1.34 -20.07
C ASP A 103 11.01 -0.61 -18.82
N VAL A 104 10.52 -1.00 -17.65
CA VAL A 104 10.91 -0.38 -16.37
C VAL A 104 12.40 -0.57 -16.11
N SER A 105 12.97 -1.75 -16.37
CA SER A 105 14.40 -2.00 -16.24
C SER A 105 15.26 -1.15 -17.18
N ALA A 106 14.70 -0.67 -18.28
CA ALA A 106 15.35 0.23 -19.22
C ALA A 106 15.02 1.71 -18.97
N GLY A 107 14.41 2.04 -17.82
CA GLY A 107 14.05 3.40 -17.44
C GLY A 107 12.83 3.97 -18.17
N ARG A 108 12.03 3.12 -18.83
CA ARG A 108 10.78 3.55 -19.49
C ARG A 108 9.60 3.36 -18.53
N VAL A 109 8.70 4.33 -18.53
CA VAL A 109 7.43 4.22 -17.80
C VAL A 109 6.38 3.61 -18.74
N PRO A 110 5.77 2.45 -18.41
CA PRO A 110 4.70 1.87 -19.21
C PRO A 110 3.55 2.86 -19.40
N LYS A 111 2.98 2.92 -20.61
CA LYS A 111 1.86 3.82 -20.91
C LYS A 111 0.67 3.63 -19.97
N ALA A 112 0.41 2.40 -19.53
CA ALA A 112 -0.64 2.06 -18.58
C ALA A 112 -0.46 2.74 -17.19
N TRP A 113 0.75 3.21 -16.87
CA TRP A 113 1.09 3.88 -15.61
C TRP A 113 1.09 5.41 -15.73
N THR A 114 0.57 5.95 -16.84
CA THR A 114 0.37 7.40 -16.98
C THR A 114 -0.50 7.91 -15.81
N PRO A 115 -0.04 8.89 -15.03
CA PRO A 115 -0.82 9.45 -13.93
C PRO A 115 -2.17 9.96 -14.44
N ARG A 116 -3.25 9.61 -13.74
CA ARG A 116 -4.60 10.12 -14.03
C ARG A 116 -4.88 11.46 -13.34
N ASP A 117 -4.04 11.80 -12.37
CA ASP A 117 -4.15 12.96 -11.50
C ASP A 117 -2.70 13.30 -11.03
N SER A 118 -2.55 14.01 -9.92
CA SER A 118 -1.28 14.31 -9.28
C SER A 118 -0.33 13.11 -9.18
N THR A 119 0.94 13.36 -9.40
CA THR A 119 2.04 12.42 -9.13
C THR A 119 2.49 12.46 -7.67
N THR A 120 3.28 11.47 -7.25
CA THR A 120 3.90 11.41 -5.93
C THR A 120 4.93 12.51 -5.68
N THR A 121 5.36 13.26 -6.69
CA THR A 121 6.21 14.46 -6.52
C THR A 121 5.38 15.72 -6.34
N GLN A 122 4.15 15.74 -6.85
CA GLN A 122 3.22 16.87 -6.72
C GLN A 122 2.42 16.82 -5.43
N GLU A 123 2.06 15.62 -4.97
CA GLU A 123 1.37 15.43 -3.70
C GLU A 123 1.91 14.18 -3.00
N VAL A 124 2.20 14.33 -1.71
CA VAL A 124 2.61 13.19 -0.87
C VAL A 124 1.45 12.21 -0.75
N VAL A 125 1.75 10.93 -0.95
CA VAL A 125 0.75 9.85 -0.81
C VAL A 125 0.90 9.19 0.55
N PHE A 126 -0.20 9.08 1.29
CA PHE A 126 -0.23 8.43 2.59
C PHE A 126 -0.67 6.98 2.44
N LEU A 127 0.17 6.07 2.92
CA LEU A 127 -0.11 4.63 2.90
C LEU A 127 -0.82 4.21 4.18
N ALA A 128 -1.83 3.36 4.04
CA ALA A 128 -2.42 2.71 5.20
C ALA A 128 -1.36 1.87 5.95
N PRO A 129 -1.47 1.68 7.28
CA PRO A 129 -0.49 0.94 8.06
C PRO A 129 -0.23 -0.52 7.66
N LEU A 130 -1.12 -1.11 6.85
CA LEU A 130 -0.98 -2.46 6.33
C LEU A 130 -1.01 -2.49 4.80
N ASP A 131 -0.71 -1.35 4.17
CA ASP A 131 -0.57 -1.29 2.74
C ASP A 131 0.51 -2.29 2.27
N HIS A 132 0.25 -3.01 1.18
CA HIS A 132 1.15 -3.99 0.59
C HIS A 132 2.57 -3.44 0.26
N VAL A 133 2.70 -2.14 0.03
CA VAL A 133 3.99 -1.47 -0.16
C VAL A 133 4.83 -1.50 1.12
N SER A 134 4.21 -1.26 2.28
CA SER A 134 4.90 -1.14 3.58
C SER A 134 4.88 -2.43 4.42
N ALA A 135 3.90 -3.30 4.21
CA ALA A 135 3.67 -4.50 5.01
C ALA A 135 4.71 -5.61 4.78
N ARG A 136 4.73 -6.58 5.70
CA ARG A 136 5.46 -7.88 5.59
C ARG A 136 6.96 -7.77 5.27
N GLY A 137 7.59 -6.68 5.70
CA GLY A 137 9.03 -6.44 5.55
C GLY A 137 9.47 -5.95 4.16
N ARG A 138 8.54 -5.71 3.23
CA ARG A 138 8.86 -5.19 1.90
C ARG A 138 9.43 -3.77 1.97
N ALA A 139 8.93 -2.95 2.90
CA ALA A 139 9.40 -1.58 3.10
C ALA A 139 10.91 -1.48 3.30
N LYS A 140 11.46 -2.34 4.15
CA LYS A 140 12.90 -2.38 4.42
C LYS A 140 13.70 -2.83 3.21
N ALA A 141 13.25 -3.89 2.53
CA ALA A 141 13.97 -4.47 1.40
C ALA A 141 14.00 -3.57 0.16
N VAL A 142 12.93 -2.81 -0.07
CA VAL A 142 12.78 -1.96 -1.28
C VAL A 142 13.16 -0.51 -1.01
N PHE A 143 12.78 0.04 0.14
CA PHE A 143 12.91 1.48 0.43
C PHE A 143 13.92 1.79 1.55
N GLY A 144 14.49 0.77 2.20
CA GLY A 144 15.32 0.98 3.40
C GLY A 144 14.53 1.50 4.60
N PHE A 145 13.20 1.36 4.59
CA PHE A 145 12.30 1.96 5.56
C PHE A 145 11.92 0.96 6.66
N ASP A 146 12.42 1.17 7.88
CA ASP A 146 12.11 0.33 9.03
C ASP A 146 10.71 0.66 9.58
N TYR A 147 9.74 -0.17 9.23
CA TYR A 147 8.34 0.00 9.59
C TYR A 147 7.79 -1.18 10.39
N VAL A 148 7.23 -0.86 11.55
CA VAL A 148 6.53 -1.80 12.42
C VAL A 148 5.20 -1.19 12.77
N TRP A 149 4.12 -1.96 12.65
CA TRP A 149 2.80 -1.52 13.06
C TRP A 149 2.67 -1.64 14.59
N GLU A 150 2.78 -0.50 15.28
CA GLU A 150 2.93 -0.45 16.75
C GLU A 150 1.62 -0.44 17.54
N VAL A 151 0.49 -0.64 16.85
CA VAL A 151 -0.86 -0.61 17.45
C VAL A 151 -0.99 -1.54 18.68
N TYR A 152 -0.28 -2.68 18.64
CA TYR A 152 -0.31 -3.70 19.70
C TYR A 152 0.72 -3.47 20.81
N LYS A 153 1.65 -2.52 20.63
CA LYS A 153 2.58 -2.16 21.70
C LYS A 153 1.85 -1.33 22.77
N PRO A 154 2.18 -1.52 24.07
CA PRO A 154 1.81 -0.55 25.09
C PRO A 154 2.25 0.86 24.69
N GLU A 155 1.48 1.87 25.06
CA GLU A 155 1.70 3.26 24.62
C GLU A 155 3.13 3.75 24.85
N HIS A 156 3.68 3.51 26.04
CA HIS A 156 5.04 3.91 26.41
C HIS A 156 6.17 3.18 25.66
N GLN A 157 5.86 2.14 24.88
CA GLN A 157 6.82 1.40 24.05
C GLN A 157 6.72 1.75 22.56
N ARG A 158 5.79 2.62 22.19
CA ARG A 158 5.63 3.07 20.81
C ARG A 158 6.70 4.10 20.49
N ARG A 159 7.32 3.95 19.32
CA ARG A 159 8.28 4.91 18.76
C ARG A 159 7.56 5.99 17.96
N PHE A 160 6.48 5.64 17.26
CA PHE A 160 5.83 6.52 16.27
C PHE A 160 4.32 6.68 16.43
N GLY A 161 3.73 6.10 17.47
CA GLY A 161 2.30 6.25 17.75
C GLY A 161 1.46 5.02 17.42
N TYR A 162 0.14 5.20 17.42
CA TYR A 162 -0.82 4.11 17.42
C TYR A 162 -1.13 3.61 16.01
N TYR A 163 -1.39 4.53 15.08
CA TYR A 163 -1.82 4.24 13.73
C TYR A 163 -0.97 5.04 12.74
N THR A 164 0.34 4.77 12.74
CA THR A 164 1.32 5.50 11.92
C THR A 164 1.20 5.17 10.44
N LEU A 165 1.01 6.18 9.59
CA LEU A 165 0.93 6.08 8.13
C LEU A 165 2.29 6.43 7.51
N PRO A 166 2.90 5.55 6.68
CA PRO A 166 4.05 5.90 5.85
C PRO A 166 3.68 6.91 4.75
N MET A 167 4.66 7.73 4.36
CA MET A 167 4.50 8.79 3.35
C MET A 167 5.40 8.53 2.14
N VAL A 168 4.80 8.48 0.96
CA VAL A 168 5.53 8.37 -0.32
C VAL A 168 5.69 9.76 -0.93
N TRP A 169 6.92 10.13 -1.27
CA TRP A 169 7.25 11.28 -2.10
C TRP A 169 8.27 10.86 -3.15
N GLY A 170 8.00 11.20 -4.41
CA GLY A 170 8.75 10.64 -5.55
C GLY A 170 8.65 9.11 -5.59
N ASP A 171 9.77 8.43 -5.43
CA ASP A 171 9.91 6.97 -5.44
C ASP A 171 10.33 6.39 -4.07
N ARG A 172 10.27 7.19 -2.99
CA ARG A 172 10.73 6.79 -1.66
C ARG A 172 9.65 6.90 -0.58
N LEU A 173 9.80 6.08 0.45
CA LEU A 173 9.15 6.29 1.75
C LEU A 173 10.00 7.29 2.54
N VAL A 174 9.57 8.54 2.62
CA VAL A 174 10.39 9.67 3.09
C VAL A 174 10.06 10.13 4.50
N ALA A 175 8.88 9.77 5.00
CA ALA A 175 8.40 10.19 6.30
C ALA A 175 7.26 9.28 6.76
N ARG A 176 6.76 9.55 7.96
CA ARG A 176 5.61 8.88 8.56
C ARG A 176 4.89 9.83 9.53
N PHE A 177 3.59 9.67 9.71
CA PHE A 177 2.84 10.45 10.69
C PHE A 177 1.78 9.62 11.40
N ASP A 178 1.45 9.99 12.63
CA ASP A 178 0.30 9.46 13.38
C ASP A 178 -0.78 10.53 13.44
N SER A 179 -2.04 10.11 13.45
CA SER A 179 -3.15 11.05 13.38
C SER A 179 -4.44 10.52 14.01
N LYS A 180 -5.38 11.43 14.23
CA LYS A 180 -6.76 11.09 14.56
C LYS A 180 -7.72 12.07 13.89
N LEU A 181 -8.95 11.61 13.66
CA LEU A 181 -10.06 12.48 13.33
C LEU A 181 -10.90 12.71 14.59
N ASP A 182 -10.84 13.92 15.15
CA ASP A 182 -11.76 14.32 16.21
C ASP A 182 -13.13 14.62 15.60
N ARG A 183 -14.07 13.69 15.79
CA ARG A 183 -15.44 13.80 15.27
C ARG A 183 -16.27 14.86 15.97
N THR A 184 -15.91 15.27 17.19
CA THR A 184 -16.66 16.30 17.93
C THR A 184 -16.42 17.67 17.32
N THR A 185 -15.19 17.96 16.95
CA THR A 185 -14.78 19.25 16.36
C THR A 185 -14.65 19.21 14.84
N ASN A 186 -14.81 18.03 14.24
CA ASN A 186 -14.53 17.72 12.83
C ASN A 186 -13.14 18.18 12.38
N THR A 187 -12.13 17.87 13.20
CA THR A 187 -10.74 18.27 13.00
C THR A 187 -9.87 17.03 12.76
N PHE A 188 -9.15 17.02 11.65
CA PHE A 188 -8.08 16.07 11.41
C PHE A 188 -6.82 16.56 12.15
N VAL A 189 -6.36 15.79 13.13
CA VAL A 189 -5.27 16.15 14.03
C VAL A 189 -4.06 15.28 13.74
N ILE A 190 -2.93 15.91 13.40
CA ILE A 190 -1.63 15.25 13.35
C ILE A 190 -1.12 15.14 14.79
N LEU A 191 -0.79 13.91 15.20
CA LEU A 191 -0.28 13.60 16.54
C LEU A 191 1.26 13.59 16.58
N GLY A 192 1.89 13.34 15.44
CA GLY A 192 3.33 13.41 15.26
C GLY A 192 3.71 13.15 13.81
N LEU A 193 4.86 13.68 13.40
CA LEU A 193 5.46 13.51 12.08
C LEU A 193 6.95 13.22 12.27
N TRP A 194 7.46 12.22 11.56
CA TRP A 194 8.87 11.82 11.61
C TRP A 194 9.40 11.70 10.20
N LEU A 195 10.47 12.44 9.92
CA LEU A 195 11.18 12.41 8.65
C LEU A 195 12.24 11.30 8.67
N GLU A 196 12.44 10.63 7.53
CA GLU A 196 13.57 9.71 7.37
C GLU A 196 14.89 10.46 7.11
N ASP A 197 14.80 11.70 6.63
CA ASP A 197 15.90 12.65 6.45
C ASP A 197 15.46 14.03 6.95
N GLU A 198 16.18 14.56 7.95
CA GLU A 198 15.88 15.86 8.55
C GLU A 198 15.98 17.02 7.55
N ALA A 199 16.75 16.87 6.46
CA ALA A 199 16.87 17.90 5.42
C ALA A 199 15.53 18.24 4.75
N LEU A 200 14.59 17.27 4.71
CA LEU A 200 13.24 17.47 4.18
C LEU A 200 12.45 18.52 4.96
N GLY A 201 12.81 18.79 6.22
CA GLY A 201 12.15 19.83 7.03
C GLY A 201 12.32 21.24 6.48
N THR A 202 13.28 21.44 5.57
CA THR A 202 13.57 22.72 4.91
C THR A 202 13.40 22.66 3.39
N ASP A 203 12.91 21.55 2.84
CA ASP A 203 12.68 21.37 1.41
C ASP A 203 11.32 21.95 1.01
N GLU A 204 11.32 23.01 0.20
CA GLU A 204 10.11 23.69 -0.27
C GLU A 204 9.25 22.79 -1.17
N ALA A 205 9.85 21.98 -2.04
CA ALA A 205 9.10 21.10 -2.93
C ALA A 205 8.40 19.98 -2.15
N PHE A 206 9.07 19.43 -1.14
CA PHE A 206 8.43 18.49 -0.22
C PHE A 206 7.34 19.16 0.62
N ALA A 207 7.56 20.39 1.09
CA ALA A 207 6.57 21.13 1.88
C ALA A 207 5.27 21.38 1.09
N GLU A 208 5.39 21.78 -0.18
CA GLU A 208 4.25 21.96 -1.09
C GLU A 208 3.52 20.64 -1.35
N ALA A 209 4.27 19.57 -1.66
CA ALA A 209 3.68 18.25 -1.90
C ALA A 209 2.98 17.68 -0.65
N LEU A 210 3.55 17.90 0.53
CA LEU A 210 2.95 17.52 1.81
C LEU A 210 1.64 18.28 2.05
N ALA A 211 1.63 19.58 1.80
CA ALA A 211 0.44 20.41 1.95
C ALA A 211 -0.70 19.96 1.02
N GLY A 212 -0.37 19.58 -0.24
CA GLY A 212 -1.33 19.01 -1.19
C GLY A 212 -1.89 17.67 -0.72
N GLY A 213 -1.00 16.74 -0.31
CA GLY A 213 -1.40 15.43 0.22
C GLY A 213 -2.29 15.54 1.47
N LEU A 214 -1.96 16.45 2.39
CA LEU A 214 -2.78 16.73 3.58
C LEU A 214 -4.15 17.31 3.20
N ALA A 215 -4.20 18.27 2.28
CA ALA A 215 -5.47 18.85 1.82
C ALA A 215 -6.37 17.79 1.17
N ARG A 216 -5.80 16.91 0.35
CA ARG A 216 -6.52 15.75 -0.21
C ARG A 216 -7.03 14.82 0.88
N PHE A 217 -6.21 14.50 1.87
CA PHE A 217 -6.60 13.59 2.93
C PHE A 217 -7.68 14.16 3.85
N VAL A 218 -7.61 15.45 4.19
CA VAL A 218 -8.67 16.18 4.89
C VAL A 218 -10.00 16.07 4.13
N ARG A 219 -9.98 16.33 2.82
CA ARG A 219 -11.17 16.21 1.96
C ARG A 219 -11.70 14.78 1.90
N PHE A 220 -10.82 13.78 1.77
CA PHE A 220 -11.19 12.37 1.80
C PHE A 220 -11.87 11.96 3.11
N LEU A 221 -11.38 12.48 4.25
CA LEU A 221 -11.96 12.22 5.57
C LEU A 221 -13.26 13.00 5.84
N GLY A 222 -13.60 13.99 5.00
CA GLY A 222 -14.69 14.92 5.27
C GLY A 222 -14.43 15.86 6.45
N ALA A 223 -13.15 16.06 6.80
CA ALA A 223 -12.74 16.93 7.88
C ALA A 223 -12.84 18.40 7.47
N SER A 224 -13.24 19.27 8.41
CA SER A 224 -13.36 20.71 8.16
C SER A 224 -12.10 21.51 8.52
N LYS A 225 -11.23 20.92 9.33
CA LYS A 225 -10.04 21.57 9.89
C LYS A 225 -8.86 20.62 9.92
N LEU A 226 -7.66 21.17 9.83
CA LEU A 226 -6.40 20.51 10.09
C LEU A 226 -5.73 21.13 11.31
N ASP A 227 -5.37 20.29 12.28
CA ASP A 227 -4.44 20.63 13.34
C ASP A 227 -3.07 20.00 13.01
N ALA A 228 -2.14 20.85 12.60
CA ALA A 228 -0.76 20.50 12.27
C ALA A 228 0.25 20.99 13.34
N THR A 229 -0.21 21.30 14.55
CA THR A 229 0.65 21.83 15.62
C THR A 229 1.78 20.89 16.02
N ALA A 230 1.59 19.57 15.86
CA ALA A 230 2.59 18.55 16.12
C ALA A 230 3.72 18.48 15.07
N ILE A 231 3.62 19.18 13.93
CA ILE A 231 4.72 19.29 12.96
C ILE A 231 5.75 20.27 13.53
N GLY A 232 6.96 19.77 13.82
CA GLY A 232 8.05 20.55 14.42
C GLY A 232 8.70 21.51 13.44
N GLU A 233 8.74 21.14 12.17
CA GLU A 233 9.41 21.86 11.10
C GLU A 233 8.59 23.10 10.68
N PRO A 234 9.11 24.33 10.87
CA PRO A 234 8.33 25.55 10.65
C PRO A 234 7.82 25.72 9.22
N LEU A 235 8.62 25.31 8.24
CA LEU A 235 8.25 25.34 6.83
C LEU A 235 7.08 24.41 6.55
N LEU A 236 7.22 23.12 6.90
CA LEU A 236 6.20 22.10 6.67
C LEU A 236 4.87 22.49 7.32
N ARG A 237 4.92 22.94 8.59
CA ARG A 237 3.72 23.38 9.32
C ARG A 237 3.03 24.56 8.66
N ARG A 238 3.79 25.55 8.19
CA ARG A 238 3.23 26.73 7.51
C ARG A 238 2.52 26.34 6.21
N CYS A 239 3.18 25.53 5.37
CA CYS A 239 2.60 25.08 4.10
C CYS A 239 1.34 24.24 4.32
N ALA A 240 1.37 23.32 5.30
CA ALA A 240 0.21 22.50 5.67
C ALA A 240 -1.01 23.34 6.10
N CYS A 241 -0.81 24.44 6.84
CA CYS A 241 -1.92 25.32 7.25
C CYS A 241 -2.44 26.19 6.10
N SER A 242 -1.59 26.61 5.15
CA SER A 242 -2.00 27.48 4.05
C SER A 242 -2.92 26.81 3.02
N SER A 243 -2.81 25.49 2.83
CA SER A 243 -3.61 24.76 1.83
C SER A 243 -5.09 24.63 2.18
N GLN A 244 -5.51 24.94 3.43
CA GLN A 244 -6.91 24.93 3.84
C GLN A 244 -7.69 26.19 3.41
N GLY A 245 -7.00 27.32 3.19
CA GLY A 245 -7.65 28.59 2.83
C GLY A 245 -8.05 28.71 1.36
N ALA A 246 -7.58 27.81 0.49
CA ALA A 246 -7.79 27.91 -0.95
C ALA A 246 -9.09 27.25 -1.45
N THR A 247 -9.74 26.41 -0.63
CA THR A 247 -10.94 25.65 -1.02
C THR A 247 -12.28 26.39 -0.84
N GLU A 248 -12.28 27.66 -0.40
CA GLU A 248 -13.51 28.47 -0.30
C GLU A 248 -13.84 29.26 -1.60
N GLY A 249 -13.08 29.08 -2.70
CA GLY A 249 -13.13 29.95 -3.88
C GLY A 249 -13.83 29.43 -5.14
N GLU A 250 -14.26 28.18 -5.22
CA GLU A 250 -14.96 27.65 -6.41
C GLU A 250 -16.23 26.91 -5.99
N ALA A 251 -17.34 27.63 -6.03
CA ALA A 251 -18.72 27.14 -5.94
C ALA A 251 -19.41 27.28 -7.30
#